data_AF-A0A2E7PTD9-F1
#
_entry.id   AF-A0A2E7PTD9-F1
#
_cell.length_a   1.000
_cell.length_b   1.000
_cell.length_c   1.000
_cell.angle_alpha   90.00
_cell.angle_beta   90.00
_cell.angle_gamma   90.00
#
_symmetry.space_group_name_H-M   'P 1'
#
loop_
_entity.id
_entity.type
_entity.pdbx_description
1 polymer ?
#
loop_
_entity_poly.entity_id
_entity_poly.type
_entity_poly.pdbx_seq_one_letter_code
_entity_poly.pdbx_strand_id
1 'polypeptide(L)' 'NLPIMVTGGGLRGGHHHRFERTGRDGRPLCDLYVSILQKLGVETDRFSTSSANLNHLVG' A
#
# COMPACT_ATOMS: atom_id res chain seq x y z
N ASN A 1 -10.51 -5.29 -11.43
CA ASN A 1 -9.25 -5.14 -10.66
C ASN A 1 -8.39 -4.21 -11.49
N LEU A 2 -8.07 -3.01 -11.01
CA LEU A 2 -7.24 -2.06 -11.75
C LEU A 2 -5.78 -2.31 -11.34
N PRO A 3 -4.87 -2.66 -12.27
CA PRO A 3 -3.46 -2.82 -11.92
C PRO A 3 -2.85 -1.47 -11.53
N ILE A 4 -2.06 -1.47 -10.47
CA ILE A 4 -1.32 -0.30 -9.97
C ILE A 4 0.16 -0.72 -9.89
N MET A 5 1.05 0.15 -10.35
CA MET A 5 2.50 -0.04 -10.26
C MET A 5 3.12 1.15 -9.52
N VAL A 6 3.99 0.86 -8.55
CA VAL A 6 4.71 1.87 -7.77
C VAL A 6 6.19 1.48 -7.73
N THR A 7 7.08 2.46 -7.90
CA THR A 7 8.54 2.30 -7.85
C THR A 7 9.18 3.54 -7.24
N GLY A 8 10.39 3.40 -6.66
CA GLY A 8 11.12 4.50 -6.01
C GLY A 8 10.75 4.70 -4.54
N GLY A 9 11.31 5.73 -3.89
CA GLY A 9 10.98 6.10 -2.51
C GLY A 9 11.30 5.05 -1.45
N GLY A 10 12.32 4.20 -1.66
CA GLY A 10 12.66 3.11 -0.71
C GLY A 10 11.73 1.90 -0.76
N LEU A 11 10.91 1.79 -1.81
CA LEU A 11 10.10 0.61 -2.11
C LEU A 11 10.90 -0.39 -2.94
N ARG A 12 10.89 -1.68 -2.55
CA ARG A 12 11.49 -2.74 -3.35
C ARG A 12 10.64 -2.99 -4.60
N GLY A 13 11.16 -2.59 -5.76
CA GLY A 13 10.53 -2.90 -7.04
C GLY A 13 10.55 -4.40 -7.37
N GLY A 14 9.80 -4.81 -8.39
CA GLY A 14 9.87 -6.17 -8.95
C GLY A 14 8.94 -7.22 -8.33
N HIS A 15 8.09 -6.84 -7.37
CA HIS A 15 7.10 -7.74 -6.78
C HIS A 15 5.69 -7.46 -7.33
N HIS A 16 4.98 -8.51 -7.75
CA HIS A 16 3.58 -8.45 -8.16
C HIS A 16 2.69 -9.09 -7.09
N HIS A 17 1.85 -8.27 -6.44
CA HIS A 17 0.88 -8.73 -5.44
C HIS A 17 -0.54 -8.61 -6.00
N ARG A 18 -1.30 -9.71 -5.94
CA ARG A 18 -2.70 -9.75 -6.32
C ARG A 18 -3.58 -9.78 -5.08
N PHE A 19 -4.53 -8.87 -5.01
CA PHE A 19 -5.56 -8.84 -3.97
C PHE A 19 -6.92 -9.09 -4.59
N GLU A 20 -7.77 -9.84 -3.90
CA GLU A 20 -9.16 -9.98 -4.26
C GLU A 20 -9.93 -8.67 -4.01
N ARG A 21 -11.02 -8.41 -4.74
CA ARG A 21 -11.78 -7.15 -4.51
C ARG A 21 -12.61 -7.16 -3.24
N THR A 22 -12.98 -8.35 -2.78
CA THR A 22 -13.99 -8.57 -1.75
C THR A 22 -13.53 -9.68 -0.81
N GLY A 23 -13.90 -9.57 0.47
CA GLY A 23 -13.51 -10.54 1.48
C GLY A 23 -12.24 -10.14 2.25
N ARG A 24 -11.70 -11.07 3.04
CA ARG A 24 -10.60 -10.82 3.98
C ARG A 24 -9.27 -10.41 3.31
N ASP A 25 -9.07 -10.80 2.06
CA ASP A 25 -7.84 -10.50 1.30
C ASP A 25 -7.95 -9.20 0.49
N GLY A 26 -9.11 -8.55 0.49
CA GLY A 26 -9.31 -7.28 -0.19
C GLY A 26 -8.69 -6.12 0.59
N ARG A 27 -7.57 -5.62 0.08
CA ARG A 27 -6.90 -4.45 0.66
C ARG A 27 -7.28 -3.18 -0.10
N PRO A 28 -7.79 -2.15 0.58
CA PRO A 28 -8.15 -0.91 -0.08
C PRO A 28 -6.91 -0.12 -0.49
N LEU A 29 -7.03 0.68 -1.56
CA LEU A 29 -5.91 1.45 -2.10
C LEU A 29 -5.36 2.51 -1.12
N CYS A 30 -6.18 2.94 -0.17
CA CYS A 30 -5.75 3.85 0.89
C CYS A 30 -4.65 3.25 1.79
N ASP A 31 -4.59 1.92 1.97
CA ASP A 31 -3.47 1.27 2.69
C ASP A 31 -2.13 1.45 1.96
N LEU A 32 -2.15 1.35 0.62
CA LEU A 32 -0.97 1.61 -0.21
C LEU A 32 -0.52 3.06 -0.07
N TYR A 33 -1.47 4.00 -0.04
CA TYR A 33 -1.16 5.42 0.09
C TYR A 33 -0.53 5.77 1.45
N VAL A 34 -1.05 5.21 2.57
CA VAL A 34 -0.42 5.35 3.89
C VAL A 34 1.03 4.84 3.86
N SER A 35 1.27 3.70 3.21
CA SER A 35 2.62 3.12 3.07
C SER A 35 3.59 4.04 2.33
N ILE A 36 3.12 4.67 1.24
CA ILE A 36 3.92 5.62 0.45
C ILE A 36 4.29 6.84 1.31
N LEU A 37 3.32 7.42 2.03
CA LEU A 37 3.55 8.57 2.90
C LEU A 37 4.60 8.27 3.97
N GLN A 38 4.48 7.12 4.63
CA GLN A 38 5.43 6.68 5.66
C GLN A 38 6.85 6.47 5.10
N LYS A 39 6.96 5.90 3.89
CA LYS A 39 8.24 5.72 3.19
C LYS A 39 8.90 7.04 2.79
N LEU A 40 8.11 8.08 2.60
CA LEU A 40 8.57 9.45 2.36
C LEU A 40 8.83 10.23 3.66
N GLY A 41 8.72 9.61 4.84
CA GLY A 41 9.01 10.24 6.13
C GLY A 41 7.83 11.00 6.74
N VAL A 42 6.60 10.80 6.24
CA VAL A 42 5.40 11.40 6.81
C VAL A 42 4.83 10.48 7.90
N GLU A 43 4.81 10.96 9.14
CA GLU A 43 4.25 10.24 10.30
C GLU A 43 2.71 10.27 10.28
N THR A 44 2.11 9.42 9.45
CA THR A 44 0.65 9.24 9.39
C THR A 44 0.30 7.76 9.33
N ASP A 45 -0.75 7.36 10.03
CA ASP A 45 -1.26 5.99 10.13
C ASP A 45 -2.65 5.82 9.51
N ARG A 46 -3.22 6.91 8.97
CA ARG A 46 -4.61 6.95 8.51
C ARG A 46 -4.76 7.77 7.24
N PHE A 47 -5.52 7.26 6.28
CA PHE A 47 -5.94 8.03 5.11
C PHE A 47 -7.32 7.57 4.64
N SER A 48 -8.24 8.52 4.44
CA SER A 48 -9.63 8.22 4.08
C SER A 48 -10.26 7.20 5.07
N THR A 49 -10.64 6.03 4.59
CA THR A 49 -11.21 4.92 5.37
C THR A 49 -10.18 3.91 5.89
N SER A 50 -8.91 4.04 5.52
CA SER A 50 -7.85 3.12 5.98
C SER A 50 -7.33 3.51 7.36
N SER A 51 -7.06 2.50 8.18
CA SER A 51 -6.26 2.56 9.41
C SER A 51 -5.12 1.52 9.39
N ALA A 52 -4.64 1.15 8.20
CA ALA A 52 -3.63 0.11 7.98
C ALA A 52 -2.57 0.53 6.95
N ASN A 53 -1.52 -0.27 6.81
CA ASN A 53 -0.47 -0.08 5.80
C ASN A 53 0.00 -1.42 5.20
N LEU A 54 0.82 -1.33 4.16
CA LEU A 54 1.42 -2.43 3.40
C LEU A 54 2.94 -2.47 3.55
N ASN A 55 3.52 -1.89 4.61
CA ASN A 55 4.98 -1.78 4.75
C ASN A 55 5.70 -3.14 4.72
N HIS A 56 5.05 -4.20 5.17
CA HIS A 56 5.55 -5.58 5.11
C HIS A 56 5.64 -6.16 3.69
N LEU A 57 4.93 -5.58 2.71
CA LEU A 57 4.95 -6.00 1.30
C LEU A 57 5.85 -5.12 0.45
N VAL A 58 6.09 -3.87 0.90
CA VAL A 58 6.79 -2.86 0.11
C VAL A 58 8.14 -2.45 0.71
N GLY A 59 8.62 -3.18 1.72
CA GLY A 59 9.93 -2.99 2.39
C GLY A 59 11.02 -3.93 1.91
#